data_AF-A0A3T1D192-F1
#
_entry.id   AF-A0A3T1D192-F1
#
_cell.length_a   1.000
_cell.length_b   1.000
_cell.length_c   1.000
_cell.angle_alpha   90.00
_cell.angle_beta   90.00
_cell.angle_gamma   90.00
#
_symmetry.space_group_name_H-M   'P 1'
#
loop_
_entity.id
_entity.type
_entity.pdbx_description
1 polymer ?
#
loop_
_entity_poly.entity_id
_entity_poly.type
_entity_poly.pdbx_seq_one_letter_code
_entity_poly.pdbx_strand_id
1 'polypeptide(L)'
;MMKFTYELHSIGWANTHLQVEDSEIYIEPSYLSEPLIDLVQSVESLVPECVEPDEMKNIVQFDWDSEPAIHNWIIEKRANGMIQISIVLYRDGIKTLPGEIVFDRECLLDDFIINIVESMELLLKKHGFIGYRKQWNRMDFPISSYLQLKNYLMNRNRYPIVIKNQDEWNESIESNLSEELQIIDMSVV
;
A
#
# COMPACT_ATOMS: atom_id res chain seq x y z
N MET A 1 -16.85 0.61 -9.97
CA MET A 1 -16.72 0.63 -8.49
C MET A 1 -15.38 0.01 -8.14
N MET A 2 -14.60 0.66 -7.29
CA MET A 2 -13.31 0.17 -6.81
C MET A 2 -13.50 -0.56 -5.48
N LYS A 3 -12.86 -1.70 -5.30
CA LYS A 3 -12.80 -2.43 -4.02
C LYS A 3 -11.43 -3.06 -3.85
N PHE A 4 -10.86 -2.87 -2.67
CA PHE A 4 -9.65 -3.58 -2.24
C PHE A 4 -9.86 -4.10 -0.82
N THR A 5 -9.54 -5.37 -0.57
CA THR A 5 -9.52 -5.94 0.77
C THR A 5 -8.28 -6.77 0.98
N TYR A 6 -7.69 -6.70 2.17
CA TYR A 6 -6.52 -7.45 2.61
C TYR A 6 -6.81 -8.03 4.00
N GLU A 7 -6.93 -9.35 4.09
CA GLU A 7 -7.28 -10.03 5.33
C GLU A 7 -6.28 -11.12 5.68
N LEU A 8 -5.77 -11.13 6.90
CA LEU A 8 -4.95 -12.24 7.38
C LEU A 8 -5.85 -13.45 7.70
N HIS A 9 -5.62 -14.58 7.03
CA HIS A 9 -6.43 -15.80 7.20
C HIS A 9 -5.67 -16.96 7.85
N SER A 10 -4.33 -16.99 7.79
CA SER A 10 -3.50 -17.94 8.51
C SER A 10 -2.13 -17.33 8.83
N ILE A 11 -1.26 -18.06 9.55
CA ILE A 11 0.04 -17.51 9.96
C ILE A 11 0.91 -17.31 8.71
N GLY A 12 1.27 -16.07 8.42
CA GLY A 12 2.08 -15.71 7.26
C GLY A 12 1.34 -15.75 5.92
N TRP A 13 0.01 -15.65 5.93
CA TRP A 13 -0.79 -15.61 4.70
C TRP A 13 -1.91 -14.59 4.79
N ALA A 14 -2.19 -13.95 3.66
CA ALA A 14 -3.29 -13.02 3.50
C ALA A 14 -4.17 -13.43 2.31
N ASN A 15 -5.44 -13.04 2.38
CA ASN A 15 -6.36 -13.07 1.25
C ASN A 15 -6.53 -11.63 0.77
N THR A 16 -6.24 -11.40 -0.49
CA THR A 16 -6.44 -10.12 -1.16
C THR A 16 -7.52 -10.25 -2.22
N HIS A 17 -8.47 -9.31 -2.22
CA HIS A 17 -9.44 -9.13 -3.30
C HIS A 17 -9.26 -7.72 -3.86
N LEU A 18 -9.10 -7.63 -5.17
CA LEU A 18 -9.09 -6.37 -5.91
C LEU A 18 -10.17 -6.44 -6.98
N GLN A 19 -11.02 -5.41 -7.04
CA GLN A 19 -12.06 -5.28 -8.05
C GLN A 19 -12.11 -3.84 -8.57
N VAL A 20 -12.07 -3.70 -9.89
CA VAL A 20 -12.33 -2.45 -10.62
C VAL A 20 -13.44 -2.73 -11.63
N GLU A 21 -14.61 -2.13 -11.39
CA GLU A 21 -15.80 -2.30 -12.23
C GLU A 21 -16.25 -3.77 -12.30
N ASP A 22 -16.24 -4.38 -13.48
CA ASP A 22 -16.68 -5.75 -13.76
C ASP A 22 -15.56 -6.78 -13.61
N SER A 23 -14.35 -6.32 -13.25
CA SER A 23 -13.14 -7.12 -13.28
C SER A 23 -12.54 -7.25 -11.89
N GLU A 24 -12.22 -8.48 -11.51
CA GLU A 24 -11.72 -8.80 -10.19
C GLU A 24 -10.62 -9.85 -10.22
N ILE A 25 -9.79 -9.83 -9.18
CA ILE A 25 -8.74 -10.82 -8.94
C ILE A 25 -8.66 -11.12 -7.45
N TYR A 26 -8.35 -12.39 -7.16
CA TYR A 26 -8.06 -12.88 -5.82
C TYR A 26 -6.59 -13.33 -5.77
N ILE A 27 -5.86 -12.89 -4.75
CA ILE A 27 -4.44 -13.19 -4.58
C ILE A 27 -4.23 -13.63 -3.13
N GLU A 28 -3.49 -14.71 -2.93
CA GLU A 28 -3.15 -15.24 -1.61
C GLU A 28 -1.64 -15.06 -1.36
N PRO A 29 -1.15 -13.84 -1.04
CA PRO A 29 0.27 -13.67 -0.83
C PRO A 29 0.72 -14.26 0.52
N SER A 30 1.95 -14.75 0.53
CA SER A 30 2.61 -15.35 1.68
C SER A 30 3.67 -14.41 2.27
N TYR A 31 4.14 -14.78 3.46
CA TYR A 31 5.20 -14.08 4.20
C TYR A 31 6.57 -14.06 3.49
N LEU A 32 6.73 -14.68 2.32
CA LEU A 32 7.97 -14.61 1.54
C LEU A 32 8.20 -13.24 0.90
N SER A 33 7.16 -12.41 0.82
CA SER A 33 7.19 -11.00 0.40
C SER A 33 6.58 -10.11 1.49
N GLU A 34 6.55 -8.79 1.29
CA GLU A 34 5.89 -7.84 2.20
C GLU A 34 4.74 -7.10 1.51
N PRO A 35 3.64 -7.79 1.13
CA PRO A 35 2.65 -7.29 0.20
C PRO A 35 2.06 -5.94 0.56
N LEU A 36 1.70 -5.78 1.84
CA LEU A 36 1.08 -4.55 2.32
C LEU A 36 2.09 -3.39 2.37
N ILE A 37 3.35 -3.65 2.75
CA ILE A 37 4.43 -2.64 2.76
C ILE A 37 4.73 -2.22 1.31
N ASP A 38 4.96 -3.20 0.43
CA ASP A 38 5.28 -2.97 -0.97
C ASP A 38 4.20 -2.14 -1.66
N LEU A 39 2.92 -2.46 -1.40
CA LEU A 39 1.79 -1.74 -1.96
C LEU A 39 1.73 -0.28 -1.47
N VAL A 40 1.72 -0.06 -0.16
CA VAL A 40 1.50 1.29 0.38
C VAL A 40 2.67 2.21 0.08
N GLN A 41 3.91 1.75 0.20
CA GLN A 41 5.09 2.56 -0.14
C GLN A 41 5.17 2.86 -1.62
N SER A 42 4.77 1.91 -2.47
CA SER A 42 4.66 2.16 -3.90
C SER A 42 3.60 3.21 -4.20
N VAL A 43 2.42 3.12 -3.59
CA VAL A 43 1.34 4.10 -3.77
C VAL A 43 1.74 5.48 -3.25
N GLU A 44 2.40 5.59 -2.10
CA GLU A 44 2.95 6.86 -1.59
C GLU A 44 3.84 7.55 -2.61
N SER A 45 4.74 6.80 -3.26
CA SER A 45 5.64 7.38 -4.26
C SER A 45 4.94 7.89 -5.52
N LEU A 46 3.65 7.59 -5.71
CA LEU A 46 2.82 8.16 -6.78
C LEU A 46 2.10 9.46 -6.36
N VAL A 47 2.06 9.77 -5.05
CA VAL A 47 1.32 10.89 -4.46
C VAL A 47 2.29 12.04 -4.11
N PRO A 48 2.19 13.21 -4.78
CA PRO A 48 3.10 14.34 -4.53
C PRO A 48 3.13 14.85 -3.09
N GLU A 49 2.05 14.65 -2.34
CA GLU A 49 1.93 15.02 -0.92
C GLU A 49 2.54 13.99 0.03
N CYS A 50 2.92 12.79 -0.43
CA CYS A 50 3.51 11.76 0.44
C CYS A 50 5.04 11.69 0.33
N VAL A 51 5.63 12.20 -0.75
CA VAL A 51 7.08 12.08 -1.00
C VAL A 51 7.73 13.38 -1.42
N GLU A 52 9.05 13.48 -1.29
CA GLU A 52 9.79 14.62 -1.84
C GLU A 52 9.73 14.65 -3.38
N PRO A 53 9.82 15.82 -4.02
CA PRO A 53 9.63 15.95 -5.47
C PRO A 53 10.58 15.07 -6.32
N ASP A 54 11.79 14.80 -5.85
CA ASP A 54 12.80 13.96 -6.51
C ASP A 54 12.59 12.45 -6.27
N GLU A 55 11.79 12.09 -5.27
CA GLU A 55 11.38 10.71 -4.99
C GLU A 55 10.08 10.32 -5.71
N MET A 56 9.38 11.28 -6.31
CA MET A 56 8.13 11.05 -7.03
C MET A 56 8.34 10.12 -8.22
N LYS A 57 7.47 9.11 -8.31
CA LYS A 57 7.44 8.14 -9.40
C LYS A 57 6.19 8.31 -10.26
N ASN A 58 6.33 8.00 -11.54
CA ASN A 58 5.21 7.83 -12.47
C ASN A 58 4.82 6.37 -12.67
N ILE A 59 5.71 5.45 -12.32
CA ILE A 59 5.51 4.01 -12.40
C ILE A 59 6.18 3.35 -11.20
N VAL A 60 5.47 2.39 -10.61
CA VAL A 60 5.97 1.54 -9.53
C VAL A 60 5.74 0.08 -9.90
N GLN A 61 6.66 -0.76 -9.45
CA GLN A 61 6.62 -2.20 -9.71
C GLN A 61 7.16 -2.96 -8.51
N PHE A 62 6.44 -3.99 -8.10
CA PHE A 62 6.80 -4.85 -6.97
C PHE A 62 6.22 -6.26 -7.18
N ASP A 63 6.71 -7.23 -6.40
CA ASP A 63 6.31 -8.63 -6.50
C ASP A 63 5.63 -9.08 -5.21
N TRP A 64 4.54 -9.82 -5.35
CA TRP A 64 3.96 -10.58 -4.24
C TRP A 64 4.19 -12.07 -4.49
N ASP A 65 4.82 -12.72 -3.53
CA ASP A 65 4.98 -14.18 -3.51
C ASP A 65 3.68 -14.82 -3.03
N SER A 66 3.11 -15.71 -3.85
CA SER A 66 1.90 -16.50 -3.59
C SER A 66 2.16 -18.00 -3.76
N GLU A 67 3.41 -18.42 -3.54
CA GLU A 67 3.92 -19.81 -3.47
C GLU A 67 3.17 -20.89 -4.28
N PRO A 68 3.75 -21.40 -5.39
CA PRO A 68 5.01 -20.99 -6.02
C PRO A 68 4.85 -19.74 -6.90
N ALA A 69 3.63 -19.22 -7.04
CA ALA A 69 3.34 -18.15 -7.98
C ALA A 69 3.93 -16.81 -7.54
N ILE A 70 4.24 -15.94 -8.51
CA ILE A 70 4.54 -14.53 -8.27
C ILE A 70 3.49 -13.69 -8.98
N HIS A 71 2.90 -12.73 -8.26
CA HIS A 71 2.06 -11.68 -8.81
C HIS A 71 2.91 -10.40 -8.90
N ASN A 72 3.36 -10.07 -10.10
CA ASN A 72 4.08 -8.83 -10.34
C ASN A 72 3.08 -7.70 -10.57
N TRP A 73 3.06 -6.73 -9.67
CA TRP A 73 2.25 -5.54 -9.75
C TRP A 73 2.99 -4.45 -10.51
N ILE A 74 2.28 -3.75 -11.39
CA ILE A 74 2.76 -2.55 -12.08
C ILE A 74 1.65 -1.51 -11.96
N ILE A 75 1.97 -0.34 -11.41
CA ILE A 75 1.03 0.76 -11.27
C ILE A 75 1.62 1.99 -11.94
N GLU A 76 0.93 2.52 -12.94
CA GLU A 76 1.39 3.64 -13.75
C GLU A 76 0.40 4.80 -13.69
N LYS A 77 0.90 6.01 -13.42
CA LYS A 77 0.10 7.24 -13.46
C LYS A 77 -0.37 7.53 -14.87
N ARG A 78 -1.63 7.90 -14.98
CA ARG A 78 -2.29 8.40 -16.18
C ARG A 78 -2.72 9.85 -15.96
N ALA A 79 -3.27 10.46 -17.00
CA ALA A 79 -3.78 11.82 -16.91
C ALA A 79 -4.99 11.90 -15.96
N ASN A 80 -5.31 13.10 -15.49
CA ASN A 80 -6.52 13.40 -14.71
C ASN A 80 -6.68 12.59 -13.40
N GLY A 81 -5.56 12.25 -12.74
CA GLY A 81 -5.58 11.53 -11.46
C GLY A 81 -5.89 10.03 -11.58
N MET A 82 -5.89 9.50 -12.81
CA MET A 82 -6.07 8.07 -13.06
C MET A 82 -4.75 7.31 -12.87
N ILE A 83 -4.85 6.02 -12.56
CA ILE A 83 -3.76 5.04 -12.57
C ILE A 83 -4.18 3.81 -13.35
N GLN A 84 -3.23 3.20 -14.06
CA GLN A 84 -3.36 1.86 -14.61
C GLN A 84 -2.75 0.87 -13.61
N ILE A 85 -3.53 -0.14 -13.19
CA ILE A 85 -3.05 -1.26 -12.38
C ILE A 85 -3.00 -2.51 -13.28
N SER A 86 -1.79 -3.02 -13.51
CA SER A 86 -1.57 -4.27 -14.23
C SER A 86 -0.91 -5.29 -13.31
N ILE A 87 -1.41 -6.53 -13.31
CA ILE A 87 -0.85 -7.64 -12.53
C ILE A 87 -0.51 -8.78 -13.48
N VAL A 88 0.76 -9.16 -13.48
CA VAL A 88 1.30 -10.27 -14.27
C VAL A 88 1.57 -11.45 -13.36
N LEU A 89 0.91 -12.57 -13.63
CA LEU A 89 1.08 -13.83 -12.93
C LEU A 89 2.17 -14.68 -13.57
N TYR A 90 3.13 -15.08 -12.76
CA TYR A 90 4.10 -16.12 -13.06
C TYR A 90 3.77 -17.36 -12.22
N ARG A 91 3.00 -18.30 -12.79
CA ARG A 91 2.42 -19.44 -12.05
C ARG A 91 3.44 -20.31 -11.33
N ASP A 92 4.62 -20.48 -11.93
CA ASP A 92 5.72 -21.28 -11.38
C ASP A 92 6.78 -20.43 -10.65
N GLY A 93 6.55 -19.13 -10.49
CA GLY A 93 7.50 -18.19 -9.88
C GLY A 93 8.71 -17.84 -10.76
N ILE A 94 8.75 -18.33 -12.00
CA ILE A 94 9.88 -18.13 -12.92
C ILE A 94 9.62 -16.93 -13.84
N LYS A 95 10.18 -15.76 -13.47
CA LYS A 95 10.02 -14.51 -14.23
C LYS A 95 10.74 -14.46 -15.59
N THR A 96 11.58 -15.45 -15.89
CA THR A 96 12.23 -15.58 -17.22
C THR A 96 11.32 -16.18 -18.28
N LEU A 97 10.20 -16.79 -17.88
CA LEU A 97 9.15 -17.24 -18.79
C LEU A 97 8.10 -16.13 -18.99
N PRO A 98 7.35 -16.13 -20.11
CA PRO A 98 6.25 -15.19 -20.30
C PRO A 98 5.22 -15.33 -19.17
N GLY A 99 4.88 -14.21 -18.52
CA GLY A 99 3.80 -14.16 -17.53
C GLY A 99 2.43 -13.97 -18.19
N GLU A 100 1.37 -14.20 -17.42
CA GLU A 100 -0.03 -14.00 -17.82
C GLU A 100 -0.56 -12.70 -17.20
N ILE A 101 -1.07 -11.76 -18.01
CA ILE A 101 -1.77 -10.59 -17.47
C ILE A 101 -3.11 -11.07 -16.91
N VAL A 102 -3.25 -11.06 -15.59
CA VAL A 102 -4.43 -11.54 -14.86
C VAL A 102 -5.32 -10.41 -14.36
N PHE A 103 -4.80 -9.18 -14.34
CA PHE A 103 -5.56 -7.98 -14.04
C PHE A 103 -4.96 -6.80 -14.81
N ASP A 104 -5.80 -5.95 -15.40
CA ASP A 104 -5.36 -4.77 -16.14
C ASP A 104 -6.47 -3.73 -16.22
N ARG A 105 -6.58 -2.83 -15.26
CA ARG A 105 -7.68 -1.84 -15.18
C ARG A 105 -7.20 -0.46 -14.78
N GLU A 106 -7.91 0.54 -15.28
CA GLU A 106 -7.72 1.94 -14.92
C GLU A 106 -8.72 2.34 -13.82
N CYS A 107 -8.26 3.09 -12.82
CA CYS A 107 -9.12 3.66 -11.79
C CYS A 107 -8.56 5.01 -11.28
N LEU A 108 -9.36 5.74 -10.51
CA LEU A 108 -8.88 6.95 -9.84
C LEU A 108 -7.90 6.56 -8.73
N LEU A 109 -6.76 7.25 -8.67
CA LEU A 109 -5.75 7.06 -7.62
C LEU A 109 -6.36 7.25 -6.22
N ASP A 110 -7.18 8.29 -6.07
CA ASP A 110 -7.88 8.58 -4.82
C ASP A 110 -8.82 7.45 -4.39
N ASP A 111 -9.61 6.89 -5.31
CA ASP A 111 -10.51 5.76 -5.00
C ASP A 111 -9.70 4.53 -4.57
N PHE A 112 -8.53 4.31 -5.16
CA PHE A 112 -7.65 3.22 -4.76
C PHE A 112 -7.06 3.45 -3.36
N ILE A 113 -6.55 4.65 -3.07
CA ILE A 113 -5.99 5.00 -1.76
C ILE A 113 -7.07 4.87 -0.67
N ILE A 114 -8.30 5.34 -0.92
CA ILE A 114 -9.43 5.18 0.01
C ILE A 114 -9.63 3.70 0.36
N ASN A 115 -9.74 2.84 -0.65
CA ASN A 115 -9.99 1.41 -0.43
C ASN A 115 -8.80 0.69 0.26
N ILE A 116 -7.56 1.09 -0.02
CA ILE A 116 -6.38 0.59 0.69
C ILE A 116 -6.47 0.98 2.17
N VAL A 117 -6.67 2.27 2.46
CA VAL A 117 -6.70 2.80 3.83
C VAL A 117 -7.85 2.19 4.62
N GLU A 118 -9.05 2.07 4.04
CA GLU A 118 -10.18 1.39 4.66
C GLU A 118 -9.88 -0.09 4.96
N SER A 119 -9.26 -0.80 4.03
CA SER A 119 -8.85 -2.19 4.26
C SER A 119 -7.83 -2.30 5.39
N MET A 120 -6.89 -1.37 5.47
CA MET A 120 -5.89 -1.30 6.54
C MET A 120 -6.54 -0.98 7.90
N GLU A 121 -7.53 -0.10 7.94
CA GLU A 121 -8.32 0.18 9.15
C GLU A 121 -9.08 -1.06 9.63
N LEU A 122 -9.74 -1.80 8.73
CA LEU A 122 -10.43 -3.03 9.08
C LEU A 122 -9.46 -4.08 9.64
N LEU A 123 -8.28 -4.18 9.03
CA LEU A 123 -7.22 -5.06 9.49
C LEU A 123 -6.73 -4.69 10.89
N LEU A 124 -6.50 -3.40 11.16
CA LEU A 124 -6.12 -2.91 12.48
C LEU A 124 -7.24 -3.09 13.52
N LYS A 125 -8.49 -2.80 13.17
CA LYS A 125 -9.66 -3.02 14.04
C LYS A 125 -9.77 -4.49 14.46
N LYS A 126 -9.43 -5.42 13.57
CA LYS A 126 -9.48 -6.87 13.82
C LYS A 126 -8.29 -7.39 14.64
N HIS A 127 -7.07 -6.97 14.31
CA HIS A 127 -5.85 -7.58 14.86
C HIS A 127 -5.07 -6.70 15.85
N GLY A 128 -5.20 -5.38 15.75
CA GLY A 128 -4.24 -4.42 16.32
C GLY A 128 -2.81 -4.63 15.80
N PHE A 129 -1.87 -3.77 16.19
CA PHE A 129 -0.48 -3.86 15.73
C PHE A 129 0.22 -5.14 16.21
N ILE A 130 0.05 -5.51 17.48
CA ILE A 130 0.68 -6.69 18.07
C ILE A 130 0.12 -7.96 17.44
N GLY A 131 -1.20 -8.06 17.27
CA GLY A 131 -1.84 -9.22 16.66
C GLY A 131 -1.51 -9.35 15.17
N TYR A 132 -1.47 -8.23 14.43
CA TYR A 132 -1.04 -8.21 13.03
C TYR A 132 0.35 -8.84 12.90
N ARG A 133 1.32 -8.35 13.68
CA ARG A 133 2.70 -8.83 13.64
C ARG A 133 2.80 -10.33 13.94
N LYS A 134 2.04 -10.81 14.93
CA LYS A 134 2.03 -12.24 15.29
C LYS A 134 1.41 -13.09 14.19
N GLN A 135 0.38 -12.59 13.54
CA GLN A 135 -0.34 -13.30 12.48
C GLN A 135 0.44 -13.29 11.16
N TRP A 136 1.06 -12.19 10.77
CA TRP A 136 1.75 -12.05 9.47
C TRP A 136 3.14 -12.72 9.42
N ASN A 137 3.67 -13.22 10.54
CA ASN A 137 5.04 -13.77 10.68
C ASN A 137 6.15 -12.72 10.91
N ARG A 138 5.96 -11.91 11.97
CA ARG A 138 6.95 -11.04 12.65
C ARG A 138 7.25 -9.68 12.02
N MET A 139 6.68 -9.36 10.87
CA MET A 139 6.84 -8.03 10.27
C MET A 139 5.79 -7.06 10.79
N ASP A 140 6.22 -5.82 10.94
CA ASP A 140 5.39 -4.77 11.53
C ASP A 140 4.42 -4.23 10.49
N PHE A 141 3.27 -3.76 10.98
CA PHE A 141 2.30 -3.07 10.14
C PHE A 141 2.94 -1.78 9.59
N PRO A 142 2.74 -1.41 8.30
CA PRO A 142 3.32 -0.21 7.70
C PRO A 142 2.61 1.07 8.20
N ILE A 143 2.83 1.38 9.48
CA ILE A 143 2.11 2.44 10.19
C ILE A 143 2.43 3.83 9.64
N SER A 144 3.70 4.10 9.30
CA SER A 144 4.09 5.38 8.72
C SER A 144 3.35 5.64 7.42
N SER A 145 3.32 4.64 6.54
CA SER A 145 2.70 4.79 5.23
C SER A 145 1.18 4.87 5.30
N TYR A 146 0.59 4.08 6.19
CA TYR A 146 -0.83 4.21 6.54
C TYR A 146 -1.18 5.63 6.99
N LEU A 147 -0.38 6.20 7.91
CA LEU A 147 -0.61 7.55 8.45
C LEU A 147 -0.46 8.63 7.37
N GLN A 148 0.54 8.52 6.49
CA GLN A 148 0.73 9.48 5.41
C GLN A 148 -0.42 9.45 4.41
N LEU A 149 -0.80 8.26 3.91
CA LEU A 149 -1.92 8.11 2.97
C LEU A 149 -3.24 8.58 3.60
N LYS A 150 -3.47 8.24 4.87
CA LYS A 150 -4.67 8.68 5.59
C LYS A 150 -4.69 10.20 5.78
N ASN A 151 -3.58 10.81 6.18
CA ASN A 151 -3.46 12.26 6.27
C ASN A 151 -3.71 12.93 4.92
N TYR A 152 -3.15 12.37 3.83
CA TYR A 152 -3.41 12.86 2.48
C TYR A 152 -4.92 12.85 2.17
N LEU A 153 -5.64 11.76 2.45
CA LEU A 153 -7.09 11.69 2.21
C LEU A 153 -7.87 12.75 3.01
N MET A 154 -7.48 12.99 4.27
CA MET A 154 -8.17 13.91 5.16
C MET A 154 -7.89 15.38 4.86
N ASN A 155 -6.63 15.71 4.54
CA ASN A 155 -6.13 17.08 4.53
C ASN A 155 -5.62 17.55 3.17
N ARG A 156 -5.43 16.64 2.21
CA ARG A 156 -4.88 16.89 0.87
C ARG A 156 -3.56 17.63 0.90
N ASN A 157 -2.73 17.30 1.89
CA ASN A 157 -1.46 17.96 2.18
C ASN A 157 -0.43 16.95 2.71
N ARG A 158 0.84 17.38 2.71
CA ARG A 158 1.96 16.65 3.31
C ARG A 158 1.70 16.37 4.80
N TYR A 159 2.19 15.22 5.26
CA TYR A 159 2.18 14.93 6.70
C TYR A 159 3.05 15.95 7.43
N PRO A 160 2.58 16.57 8.53
CA PRO A 160 3.34 17.59 9.23
C PRO A 160 4.59 16.98 9.88
N ILE A 161 5.75 17.47 9.47
CA ILE A 161 7.06 17.14 10.07
C ILE A 161 7.78 18.42 10.48
N VAL A 162 8.65 18.30 11.47
CA VAL A 162 9.55 19.37 11.92
C VAL A 162 10.98 18.96 11.64
N ILE A 163 11.68 19.75 10.83
CA ILE A 163 13.11 19.58 10.57
C ILE A 163 13.87 20.55 11.48
N LYS A 164 14.76 20.03 12.33
CA LYS A 164 15.68 20.84 13.16
C LYS A 164 17.08 20.78 12.56
N ASN A 165 17.80 21.90 12.61
CA ASN A 165 19.16 22.04 12.08
C ASN A 165 19.28 21.60 10.62
N GLN A 166 18.38 22.10 9.77
CA GLN A 166 18.36 21.75 8.35
C GLN A 166 19.71 22.05 7.69
N ASP A 167 20.21 21.12 6.87
CA ASP A 167 21.51 21.16 6.19
C ASP A 167 22.75 21.16 7.12
N GLU A 168 22.58 20.78 8.39
CA GLU A 168 23.67 20.60 9.35
C GLU A 168 23.91 19.11 9.69
N TRP A 169 25.08 18.80 10.29
CA TRP A 169 25.49 17.42 10.63
C TRP A 169 24.59 16.73 11.66
N ASN A 170 23.77 17.50 12.38
CA ASN A 170 22.84 17.09 13.41
C ASN A 170 21.38 17.42 13.02
N GLU A 171 21.07 17.41 11.73
CA GLU A 171 19.71 17.49 11.23
C GLU A 171 18.84 16.37 11.84
N SER A 172 17.64 16.71 12.28
CA SER A 172 16.68 15.73 12.80
C SER A 172 15.28 15.99 12.28
N ILE A 173 14.60 14.93 11.85
CA ILE A 173 13.22 14.95 11.37
C ILE A 173 12.33 14.36 12.46
N GLU A 174 11.33 15.13 12.89
CA GLU A 174 10.41 14.77 13.96
C GLU A 174 8.95 14.89 13.49
N SER A 175 8.10 13.99 13.96
CA SER A 175 6.64 14.05 13.85
C SER A 175 6.00 14.05 15.24
N ASN A 176 4.72 14.45 15.33
CA ASN A 176 4.01 14.52 16.61
C ASN A 176 3.21 13.23 16.86
N LEU A 177 3.70 12.38 17.78
CA LEU A 177 3.04 11.13 18.16
C LEU A 177 1.58 11.33 18.62
N SER A 178 1.25 12.44 19.29
CA SER A 178 -0.14 12.68 19.73
C SER A 178 -1.08 12.91 18.54
N GLU A 179 -0.58 13.55 17.47
CA GLU A 179 -1.34 13.75 16.23
C GLU A 179 -1.45 12.43 15.44
N GLU A 180 -0.39 11.62 15.41
CA GLU A 180 -0.41 10.28 14.80
C GLU A 180 -1.50 9.39 15.43
N LEU A 181 -1.57 9.38 16.76
CA LEU A 181 -2.59 8.62 17.50
C LEU A 181 -4.01 9.12 17.20
N GLN A 182 -4.21 10.44 17.10
CA GLN A 182 -5.50 11.00 16.70
C GLN A 182 -5.92 10.58 15.30
N ILE A 183 -4.97 10.56 14.34
CA ILE A 183 -5.23 10.09 12.97
C ILE A 183 -5.64 8.62 12.96
N ILE A 184 -5.02 7.78 13.79
CA ILE A 184 -5.40 6.36 13.90
C ILE A 184 -6.86 6.21 14.36
N ASP A 185 -7.30 7.02 15.33
CA ASP A 185 -8.64 6.94 15.92
C ASP A 185 -9.77 7.47 15.03
N MET A 186 -9.47 8.37 14.09
CA MET A 186 -10.45 8.88 13.12
C MET A 186 -10.81 7.78 12.10
N SER A 187 -12.02 7.78 11.54
CA SER A 187 -12.34 6.96 10.35
C SER A 187 -12.34 7.86 9.12
N VAL A 188 -11.87 7.35 7.98
CA VAL A 188 -11.84 8.10 6.72
C VAL A 188 -13.25 8.30 6.11
N VAL A 189 -14.23 7.51 6.58
CA VAL A 189 -15.66 7.58 6.21
C VAL A 189 -16.54 7.78 7.44
#